data_AF-A0ABC9VVU7-F1
#
_entry.id   AF-A0ABC9VVU7-F1
#
_cell.length_a   1.000
_cell.length_b   1.000
_cell.length_c   1.000
_cell.angle_alpha   90.00
_cell.angle_beta   90.00
_cell.angle_gamma   90.00
#
_symmetry.space_group_name_H-M   'P 1'
#
loop_
_entity.id
_entity.type
_entity.pdbx_description
1 polymer ?
#
loop_
_entity_poly.entity_id
_entity_poly.type
_entity_poly.pdbx_seq_one_letter_code
_entity_poly.pdbx_strand_id
1 'polypeptide(L)'
;MRRSAMLDLVLTNKEGLVGDVKLKGSLGRRDHKMVEFKILRVARRVHSKLPTLGFRRADVGLFRDLRGTMPRDKALEGRGAQDSWLIFKGHLLQAQERCIPTKRKSGKNARRPAWMDKDLLGKLKHKKEAYRGWKQGQVAWEEYRETVQAARDQVRKARALIELHLARDVKDKKSFYRYINDKRKTRENVGPLQKETGDLVTQDMEKAEVFNNFFASVFTSKRSSHTA
;
A
#
# COMPACT_ATOMS: atom_id res chain seq x y z
N MET A 1 19.53 -6.64 34.47
CA MET A 1 19.32 -7.33 33.18
C MET A 1 17.82 -7.41 32.91
N ARG A 2 17.30 -6.74 31.87
CA ARG A 2 15.88 -6.89 31.49
C ARG A 2 15.67 -8.32 30.98
N ARG A 3 14.71 -9.07 31.52
CA ARG A 3 14.31 -10.39 31.02
C ARG A 3 13.82 -10.25 29.56
N SER A 4 13.96 -11.31 28.78
CA SER A 4 13.47 -11.37 27.39
C SER A 4 11.97 -11.03 27.34
N ALA A 5 11.59 -9.96 26.64
CA ALA A 5 10.21 -9.48 26.53
C ALA A 5 9.71 -9.60 25.09
N MET A 6 8.46 -10.04 24.89
CA MET A 6 7.83 -10.16 23.57
C MET A 6 7.18 -8.84 23.17
N LEU A 7 7.92 -7.97 22.48
CA LEU A 7 7.44 -6.65 22.05
C LEU A 7 7.25 -6.52 20.54
N ASP A 8 7.78 -7.47 19.76
CA ASP A 8 7.72 -7.46 18.30
C ASP A 8 6.49 -8.26 17.83
N LEU A 9 5.49 -7.57 17.27
CA LEU A 9 4.22 -8.16 16.81
C LEU A 9 4.14 -8.24 15.28
N VAL A 10 3.63 -9.36 14.76
CA VAL A 10 3.27 -9.53 13.34
C VAL A 10 1.75 -9.60 13.22
N LEU A 11 1.14 -8.57 12.67
CA LEU A 11 -0.32 -8.49 12.51
C LEU A 11 -0.74 -8.93 11.10
N THR A 12 -1.80 -9.74 11.01
CA THR A 12 -2.45 -10.14 9.76
C THR A 12 -3.96 -9.92 9.85
N ASN A 13 -4.58 -9.53 8.74
CA ASN A 13 -6.03 -9.40 8.62
C ASN A 13 -6.69 -10.68 8.07
N LYS A 14 -5.92 -11.77 7.93
CA LYS A 14 -6.37 -13.07 7.47
C LYS A 14 -5.81 -14.15 8.37
N GLU A 15 -6.71 -14.93 8.96
CA GLU A 15 -6.37 -16.13 9.71
C GLU A 15 -5.61 -17.12 8.82
N GLY A 16 -4.61 -17.79 9.38
CA GLY A 16 -3.76 -18.74 8.65
C GLY A 16 -2.85 -18.15 7.57
N LEU A 17 -2.84 -16.82 7.35
CA LEU A 17 -1.93 -16.20 6.36
C LEU A 17 -0.47 -16.25 6.80
N VAL A 18 -0.21 -16.24 8.11
CA VAL A 18 1.14 -16.26 8.68
C VAL A 18 1.32 -17.60 9.40
N GLY A 19 2.38 -18.32 9.06
CA GLY A 19 2.78 -19.57 9.70
C GLY A 19 4.28 -19.61 9.95
N ASP A 20 4.77 -20.66 10.62
CA ASP A 20 6.19 -20.88 10.91
C ASP A 20 6.91 -19.67 11.52
N VAL A 21 6.29 -19.02 12.51
CA VAL A 21 6.90 -17.90 13.24
C VAL A 21 8.03 -18.42 14.11
N LYS A 22 9.25 -17.91 13.90
CA LYS A 22 10.47 -18.29 14.60
C LYS A 22 11.23 -17.03 15.03
N LEU A 23 11.72 -17.04 16.26
CA LEU A 23 12.71 -16.07 16.71
C LEU A 23 14.10 -16.52 16.25
N LYS A 24 14.78 -15.66 15.51
CA LYS A 24 16.19 -15.78 15.13
C LYS A 24 17.05 -14.94 16.06
N GLY A 25 18.37 -15.09 15.91
CA GLY A 25 19.37 -14.29 16.63
C GLY A 25 19.18 -12.78 16.43
N SER A 26 19.97 -11.99 17.16
CA SER A 26 19.97 -10.54 17.03
C SER A 26 20.49 -10.09 15.66
N LEU A 27 19.87 -9.06 15.10
CA LEU A 27 20.36 -8.39 13.90
C LEU A 27 21.37 -7.33 14.33
N GLY A 28 22.64 -7.76 14.52
CA GLY A 28 23.72 -6.91 15.01
C GLY A 28 23.68 -6.67 16.52
N ARG A 29 24.15 -5.51 16.99
CA ARG A 29 24.10 -5.07 18.42
C ARG A 29 22.73 -4.53 18.83
N ARG A 30 21.63 -5.11 18.34
CA ARG A 30 20.28 -4.72 18.76
C ARG A 30 19.77 -5.66 19.84
N ASP A 31 19.08 -5.09 20.81
CA ASP A 31 18.41 -5.85 21.88
C ASP A 31 17.18 -6.61 21.36
N HIS A 32 16.74 -6.32 20.12
CA HIS A 32 15.64 -7.01 19.44
C HIS A 32 16.12 -8.28 18.72
N LYS A 33 15.36 -9.37 18.89
CA LYS A 33 15.53 -10.62 18.16
C LYS A 33 14.79 -10.54 16.82
N MET A 34 15.35 -11.13 15.78
CA MET A 34 14.69 -11.15 14.46
C MET A 34 13.49 -12.09 14.49
N VAL A 35 12.34 -11.67 13.97
CA VAL A 35 11.16 -12.52 13.78
C VAL A 35 11.14 -13.00 12.32
N GLU A 36 11.30 -14.31 12.09
CA GLU A 36 11.11 -14.94 10.78
C GLU A 36 9.73 -15.61 10.75
N PHE A 37 8.99 -15.47 9.66
CA PHE A 37 7.69 -16.12 9.48
C PHE A 37 7.46 -16.41 8.00
N LYS A 38 6.61 -17.38 7.70
CA LYS A 38 6.16 -17.69 6.34
C LYS A 38 4.79 -17.06 6.10
N ILE A 39 4.62 -16.46 4.93
CA ILE A 39 3.31 -16.00 4.46
C ILE A 39 2.71 -17.11 3.59
N LEU A 40 1.74 -17.84 4.14
CA LEU A 40 0.99 -18.89 3.48
C LEU A 40 0.03 -18.27 2.46
N ARG A 41 0.51 -18.12 1.22
CA ARG A 41 -0.33 -17.59 0.13
C ARG A 41 -1.17 -18.71 -0.48
N VAL A 42 -2.46 -18.75 -0.17
CA VAL A 42 -3.44 -19.30 -1.12
C VAL A 42 -3.59 -18.26 -2.24
N ALA A 43 -2.92 -18.49 -3.36
CA ALA A 43 -2.85 -17.55 -4.46
C ALA A 43 -4.18 -17.47 -5.23
N ARG A 44 -5.21 -16.84 -4.67
CA ARG A 44 -6.26 -16.21 -5.48
C ARG A 44 -5.96 -14.72 -5.60
N ARG A 45 -5.09 -14.41 -6.56
CA ARG A 45 -4.86 -13.03 -6.98
C ARG A 45 -6.11 -12.58 -7.73
N VAL A 46 -7.14 -12.15 -7.00
CA VAL A 46 -8.29 -11.47 -7.58
C VAL A 46 -7.78 -10.11 -8.03
N HIS A 47 -7.22 -10.06 -9.22
CA HIS A 47 -7.13 -8.82 -9.94
C HIS A 47 -8.57 -8.40 -10.17
N SER A 48 -9.02 -7.31 -9.52
CA SER A 48 -10.24 -6.63 -9.94
C SER A 48 -9.96 -6.05 -11.33
N LYS A 49 -10.07 -6.91 -12.35
CA LYS A 49 -9.92 -6.58 -13.76
C LYS A 49 -11.17 -5.85 -14.24
N LEU A 50 -11.60 -4.82 -13.51
CA LEU A 50 -12.75 -4.03 -13.91
C LEU A 50 -12.42 -3.38 -15.26
N PRO A 51 -13.19 -3.68 -16.33
CA PRO A 51 -13.03 -2.99 -17.60
C PRO A 51 -13.35 -1.51 -17.38
N THR A 52 -12.57 -0.64 -17.99
CA THR A 52 -12.80 0.81 -17.98
C THR A 52 -12.76 1.34 -19.38
N LEU A 53 -13.55 2.37 -19.69
CA LEU A 53 -13.59 2.96 -21.03
C LEU A 53 -12.29 3.73 -21.33
N GLY A 54 -11.73 3.48 -22.50
CA GLY A 54 -10.48 4.04 -22.98
C GLY A 54 -10.68 5.30 -23.81
N PHE A 55 -11.26 6.37 -23.25
CA PHE A 55 -11.61 7.61 -23.97
C PHE A 55 -10.51 8.22 -24.86
N ARG A 56 -9.22 8.01 -24.53
CA ARG A 56 -8.09 8.46 -25.38
C ARG A 56 -8.02 7.79 -26.76
N ARG A 57 -8.61 6.61 -26.90
CA ARG A 57 -8.67 5.82 -28.15
C ARG A 57 -10.09 5.76 -28.71
N ALA A 58 -10.99 6.64 -28.26
CA ALA A 58 -12.34 6.68 -28.77
C ALA A 58 -12.33 7.09 -30.24
N ASP A 59 -13.13 6.42 -31.06
CA ASP A 59 -13.42 6.85 -32.41
C ASP A 59 -14.48 7.96 -32.37
N VAL A 60 -14.00 9.20 -32.36
CA VAL A 60 -14.84 10.38 -32.28
C VAL A 60 -15.63 10.62 -33.58
N GLY A 61 -15.10 10.15 -34.72
CA GLY A 61 -15.78 10.24 -36.02
C GLY A 61 -17.01 9.34 -36.03
N LEU A 62 -16.81 8.05 -35.75
CA LEU A 62 -17.90 7.07 -35.66
C LEU A 62 -18.95 7.45 -34.62
N PHE A 63 -18.54 8.03 -33.49
CA PHE A 63 -19.47 8.50 -32.46
C PHE A 63 -20.34 9.67 -32.96
N ARG A 64 -19.77 10.57 -33.77
CA ARG A 64 -20.51 11.69 -34.37
C ARG A 64 -21.53 11.19 -35.39
N ASP A 65 -21.15 10.21 -36.20
CA ASP A 65 -22.01 9.63 -37.23
C ASP A 65 -23.18 8.87 -36.59
N LEU A 66 -22.90 8.01 -35.59
CA LEU A 66 -23.94 7.31 -34.82
C LEU A 66 -24.90 8.27 -34.11
N ARG A 67 -24.43 9.45 -33.69
CA ARG A 67 -25.28 10.50 -33.09
C ARG A 67 -26.14 11.23 -34.14
N GLY A 68 -25.67 11.32 -35.38
CA GLY A 68 -26.37 11.95 -36.51
C GLY A 68 -27.43 11.05 -37.14
N THR A 69 -27.22 9.73 -37.16
CA THR A 69 -28.15 8.74 -37.70
C THR A 69 -29.40 8.52 -36.83
N MET A 70 -29.40 9.03 -35.60
CA MET A 70 -30.52 8.87 -34.67
C MET A 70 -31.76 9.66 -35.15
N PRO A 71 -32.91 9.00 -35.43
CA PRO A 71 -34.15 9.69 -35.79
C PRO A 71 -34.76 10.31 -34.52
N ARG A 72 -34.29 11.51 -34.16
CA ARG A 72 -34.68 12.20 -32.92
C ARG A 72 -36.18 12.50 -32.88
N ASP A 73 -36.73 12.91 -34.02
CA ASP A 73 -38.10 13.41 -34.06
C ASP A 73 -39.10 12.25 -33.93
N LYS A 74 -38.94 11.19 -34.74
CA LYS A 74 -39.82 10.01 -34.69
C LYS A 74 -39.67 9.16 -33.43
N ALA A 75 -38.48 9.11 -32.81
CA ALA A 75 -38.25 8.28 -31.63
C ALA A 75 -38.81 8.90 -30.34
N LEU A 76 -38.96 10.23 -30.32
CA LEU A 76 -39.37 11.01 -29.14
C LEU A 76 -40.80 11.55 -29.24
N GLU A 77 -41.43 11.47 -30.42
CA GLU A 77 -42.80 11.93 -30.66
C GLU A 77 -43.81 11.25 -29.74
N GLY A 78 -44.67 12.04 -29.08
CA GLY A 78 -45.73 11.56 -28.19
C GLY A 78 -45.27 10.97 -26.85
N ARG A 79 -43.97 11.05 -26.50
CA ARG A 79 -43.42 10.48 -25.26
C ARG A 79 -43.20 11.54 -24.18
N GLY A 80 -43.35 11.12 -22.91
CA GLY A 80 -43.01 11.95 -21.76
C GLY A 80 -41.50 12.20 -21.65
N ALA A 81 -41.12 13.19 -20.83
CA ALA A 81 -39.72 13.57 -20.63
C ALA A 81 -38.85 12.42 -20.11
N GLN A 82 -39.40 11.58 -19.22
CA GLN A 82 -38.69 10.44 -18.63
C GLN A 82 -38.41 9.34 -19.66
N ASP A 83 -39.41 8.98 -20.47
CA ASP A 83 -39.26 7.96 -21.52
C ASP A 83 -38.30 8.44 -22.62
N SER A 84 -38.40 9.71 -22.98
CA SER A 84 -37.48 10.37 -23.90
C SER A 84 -36.04 10.32 -23.39
N TRP A 85 -35.82 10.55 -22.10
CA TRP A 85 -34.49 10.46 -21.48
C TRP A 85 -33.94 9.03 -21.48
N LEU A 86 -34.76 8.02 -21.20
CA LEU A 86 -34.33 6.62 -21.21
C LEU A 86 -33.90 6.16 -22.61
N ILE A 87 -34.65 6.55 -23.64
CA ILE A 87 -34.32 6.26 -25.04
C ILE A 87 -33.00 6.94 -25.41
N PHE A 88 -32.86 8.24 -25.13
CA PHE A 88 -31.63 8.97 -25.39
C PHE A 88 -30.42 8.35 -24.68
N LYS A 89 -30.57 8.02 -23.40
CA LYS A 89 -29.53 7.37 -22.59
C LYS A 89 -29.15 6.01 -23.16
N GLY A 90 -30.12 5.21 -23.61
CA GLY A 90 -29.88 3.92 -24.24
C GLY A 90 -29.01 4.03 -25.50
N HIS A 91 -29.38 4.94 -26.41
CA HIS A 91 -28.60 5.18 -27.63
C HIS A 91 -27.20 5.74 -27.34
N LEU A 92 -27.08 6.64 -26.37
CA LEU A 92 -25.80 7.18 -25.94
C LEU A 92 -24.87 6.08 -25.41
N LEU A 93 -25.39 5.18 -24.58
CA LEU A 93 -24.64 4.03 -24.05
C LEU A 93 -24.24 3.06 -25.16
N GLN A 94 -25.15 2.79 -26.12
CA GLN A 94 -24.86 1.93 -27.26
C GLN A 94 -23.77 2.53 -28.17
N ALA A 95 -23.82 3.83 -28.43
CA ALA A 95 -22.77 4.53 -29.18
C ALA A 95 -21.44 4.51 -28.42
N GLN A 96 -21.49 4.70 -27.09
CA GLN A 96 -20.32 4.63 -26.22
C GLN A 96 -19.65 3.25 -26.25
N GLU A 97 -20.42 2.16 -26.23
CA GLU A 97 -19.90 0.79 -26.32
C GLU A 97 -19.23 0.49 -27.66
N ARG A 98 -19.79 1.00 -28.77
CA ARG A 98 -19.25 0.79 -30.12
C ARG A 98 -18.01 1.63 -30.40
N CYS A 99 -17.96 2.86 -29.89
CA CYS A 99 -16.93 3.82 -30.26
C CYS A 99 -15.75 3.87 -29.28
N ILE A 100 -15.93 3.41 -28.03
CA ILE A 100 -14.92 3.55 -27.00
C ILE A 100 -14.40 2.18 -26.58
N PRO A 101 -13.16 1.82 -26.96
CA PRO A 101 -12.61 0.52 -26.60
C PRO A 101 -12.46 0.42 -25.07
N THR A 102 -12.74 -0.77 -24.54
CA THR A 102 -12.49 -1.05 -23.12
C THR A 102 -11.00 -1.32 -22.91
N LYS A 103 -10.44 -0.70 -21.88
CA LYS A 103 -9.08 -0.96 -21.38
C LYS A 103 -9.15 -1.61 -20.02
N ARG A 104 -8.24 -2.55 -19.80
CA ARG A 104 -8.00 -3.11 -18.47
C ARG A 104 -7.37 -2.03 -17.60
N LYS A 105 -7.90 -1.81 -16.39
CA LYS A 105 -7.14 -1.09 -15.37
C LYS A 105 -5.87 -1.90 -15.12
N SER A 106 -4.73 -1.42 -15.62
CA SER A 106 -3.45 -1.86 -15.08
C SER A 106 -3.48 -1.50 -13.60
N GLY A 107 -3.13 -2.46 -12.73
CA GLY A 107 -2.86 -2.12 -11.33
C GLY A 107 -1.97 -0.89 -11.31
N LYS A 108 -2.27 0.09 -10.43
CA LYS A 108 -1.43 1.28 -10.31
C LYS A 108 0.00 0.79 -10.14
N ASN A 109 0.81 0.86 -11.19
CA ASN A 109 2.25 0.67 -11.04
C ASN A 109 2.63 1.69 -9.98
N ALA A 110 3.10 1.22 -8.82
CA ALA A 110 3.47 2.10 -7.73
C ALA A 110 4.43 3.12 -8.32
N ARG A 111 3.94 4.35 -8.54
CA ARG A 111 4.70 5.34 -9.27
C ARG A 111 5.97 5.54 -8.47
N ARG A 112 7.10 5.37 -9.14
CA ARG A 112 8.41 5.48 -8.52
C ARG A 112 8.45 6.78 -7.70
N PRO A 113 8.80 6.73 -6.40
CA PRO A 113 8.91 7.94 -5.60
C PRO A 113 9.89 8.92 -6.25
N ALA A 114 9.61 10.22 -6.17
CA ALA A 114 10.43 11.25 -6.82
C ALA A 114 11.91 11.21 -6.40
N TRP A 115 12.20 10.77 -5.17
CA TRP A 115 13.56 10.65 -4.62
C TRP A 115 14.34 9.44 -5.11
N MET A 116 13.71 8.54 -5.84
CA MET A 116 14.33 7.30 -6.25
C MET A 116 14.87 7.45 -7.68
N ASP A 117 16.13 7.83 -7.82
CA ASP A 117 16.86 7.83 -9.10
C ASP A 117 17.43 6.43 -9.43
N LYS A 118 17.86 6.22 -10.69
CA LYS A 118 18.35 4.90 -11.18
C LYS A 118 19.51 4.36 -10.33
N ASP A 119 20.39 5.24 -9.86
CA ASP A 119 21.59 4.86 -9.11
C ASP A 119 21.25 4.39 -7.69
N LEU A 120 20.36 5.11 -7.02
CA LEU A 120 19.83 4.76 -5.70
C LEU A 120 19.06 3.43 -5.76
N LEU A 121 18.38 3.14 -6.86
CA LEU A 121 17.77 1.84 -7.07
C LEU A 121 18.82 0.74 -7.20
N GLY A 122 19.93 0.99 -7.90
CA GLY A 122 21.09 0.10 -7.93
C GLY A 122 21.63 -0.19 -6.53
N LYS A 123 21.82 0.85 -5.72
CA LYS A 123 22.27 0.72 -4.32
C LYS A 123 21.28 -0.07 -3.44
N LEU A 124 19.98 0.12 -3.65
CA LEU A 124 18.94 -0.65 -2.94
C LEU A 124 18.91 -2.12 -3.37
N LYS A 125 19.18 -2.42 -4.65
CA LYS A 125 19.34 -3.80 -5.13
C LYS A 125 20.60 -4.44 -4.53
N HIS A 126 21.72 -3.73 -4.55
CA HIS A 126 22.96 -4.19 -3.96
C HIS A 126 22.81 -4.49 -2.45
N LYS A 127 22.12 -3.61 -1.70
CA LYS A 127 21.75 -3.88 -0.31
C LYS A 127 20.93 -5.17 -0.14
N LYS A 128 20.01 -5.46 -1.06
CA LYS A 128 19.20 -6.70 -1.04
C LYS A 128 20.03 -7.93 -1.36
N GLU A 129 20.99 -7.82 -2.28
CA GLU A 129 21.94 -8.87 -2.63
C GLU A 129 22.90 -9.15 -1.47
N ALA A 130 23.47 -8.11 -0.85
CA ALA A 130 24.29 -8.22 0.35
C ALA A 130 23.54 -8.92 1.50
N TYR A 131 22.24 -8.63 1.67
CA TYR A 131 21.41 -9.37 2.64
C TYR A 131 21.29 -10.86 2.30
N ARG A 132 21.12 -11.21 1.01
CA ARG A 132 21.06 -12.62 0.58
C ARG A 132 22.38 -13.34 0.82
N GLY A 133 23.49 -12.71 0.43
CA GLY A 133 24.83 -13.24 0.64
C GLY A 133 25.15 -13.44 2.12
N TRP A 134 24.84 -12.45 2.96
CA TRP A 134 24.99 -12.56 4.41
C TRP A 134 24.12 -13.70 4.98
N LYS A 135 22.86 -13.81 4.54
CA LYS A 135 21.96 -14.90 4.97
C LYS A 135 22.48 -16.30 4.58
N GLN A 136 23.26 -16.39 3.51
CA GLN A 136 23.87 -17.62 3.00
C GLN A 136 25.30 -17.86 3.54
N GLY A 137 25.80 -16.98 4.41
CA GLY A 137 27.17 -17.07 4.95
C GLY A 137 28.27 -16.66 3.97
N GLN A 138 27.93 -16.07 2.82
CA GLN A 138 28.87 -15.68 1.78
C GLN A 138 29.44 -14.27 1.96
N VAL A 139 28.81 -13.44 2.79
CA VAL A 139 29.19 -12.04 3.03
C VAL A 139 29.36 -11.84 4.52
N ALA A 140 30.46 -11.20 4.91
CA ALA A 140 30.72 -10.87 6.30
C ALA A 140 29.66 -9.90 6.85
N TRP A 141 29.36 -10.00 8.14
CA TRP A 141 28.38 -9.11 8.78
C TRP A 141 28.76 -7.62 8.63
N GLU A 142 30.06 -7.31 8.68
CA GLU A 142 30.60 -5.96 8.59
C GLU A 142 30.35 -5.33 7.23
N GLU A 143 30.66 -6.04 6.15
CA GLU A 143 30.41 -5.62 4.77
C GLU A 143 28.92 -5.39 4.49
N TYR A 144 28.06 -6.29 4.98
CA TYR A 144 26.62 -6.11 4.90
C TYR A 144 26.17 -4.86 5.65
N ARG A 145 26.68 -4.63 6.87
CA ARG A 145 26.33 -3.48 7.70
C ARG A 145 26.70 -2.16 7.02
N GLU A 146 27.89 -2.07 6.44
CA GLU A 146 28.37 -0.90 5.71
C GLU A 146 27.49 -0.61 4.49
N THR A 147 27.18 -1.64 3.71
CA THR A 147 26.29 -1.54 2.55
C THR A 147 24.91 -1.02 2.94
N VAL A 148 24.35 -1.52 4.05
CA VAL A 148 23.06 -1.09 4.58
C VAL A 148 23.11 0.38 5.01
N GLN A 149 24.18 0.79 5.69
CA GLN A 149 24.34 2.15 6.21
C GLN A 149 24.50 3.14 5.05
N ALA A 150 25.40 2.87 4.10
CA ALA A 150 25.60 3.68 2.92
C ALA A 150 24.30 3.86 2.12
N ALA A 151 23.53 2.78 1.90
CA ALA A 151 22.26 2.88 1.21
C ALA A 151 21.22 3.72 1.99
N ARG A 152 21.18 3.63 3.33
CA ARG A 152 20.30 4.46 4.16
C ARG A 152 20.65 5.93 4.07
N ASP A 153 21.93 6.27 4.16
CA ASP A 153 22.39 7.65 4.12
C ASP A 153 22.11 8.30 2.77
N GLN A 154 22.27 7.55 1.68
CA GLN A 154 21.94 8.01 0.33
C GLN A 154 20.44 8.25 0.16
N VAL A 155 19.57 7.35 0.67
CA VAL A 155 18.12 7.57 0.68
C VAL A 155 17.75 8.81 1.48
N ARG A 156 18.41 9.03 2.63
CA ARG A 156 18.18 10.22 3.45
C ARG A 156 18.56 11.50 2.71
N LYS A 157 19.74 11.54 2.08
CA LYS A 157 20.22 12.67 1.28
C LYS A 157 19.29 12.97 0.09
N ALA A 158 18.89 11.95 -0.67
CA ALA A 158 18.00 12.12 -1.82
C ALA A 158 16.62 12.69 -1.44
N ARG A 159 16.07 12.27 -0.29
CA ARG A 159 14.81 12.83 0.24
C ARG A 159 14.97 14.28 0.65
N ALA A 160 16.03 14.60 1.39
CA ALA A 160 16.31 15.95 1.85
C ALA A 160 16.50 16.92 0.69
N LEU A 161 17.17 16.50 -0.39
CA LEU A 161 17.34 17.32 -1.60
C LEU A 161 16.01 17.68 -2.26
N ILE A 162 15.08 16.73 -2.35
CA ILE A 162 13.75 17.02 -2.91
C ILE A 162 12.94 17.91 -2.01
N GLU A 163 12.96 17.68 -0.70
CA GLU A 163 12.28 18.55 0.26
C GLU A 163 12.85 19.97 0.21
N LEU A 164 14.16 20.12 0.05
CA LEU A 164 14.85 21.40 -0.12
C LEU A 164 14.48 22.09 -1.44
N HIS A 165 14.44 21.38 -2.57
CA HIS A 165 13.97 21.96 -3.84
C HIS A 165 12.50 22.41 -3.73
N LEU A 166 11.66 21.59 -3.10
CA LEU A 166 10.25 21.91 -2.90
C LEU A 166 10.04 23.13 -1.99
N ALA A 167 10.91 23.32 -1.00
CA ALA A 167 10.90 24.46 -0.10
C ALA A 167 11.50 25.73 -0.70
N ARG A 168 12.37 25.62 -1.72
CA ARG A 168 12.95 26.76 -2.44
C ARG A 168 12.02 27.22 -3.58
N ASP A 169 11.41 26.28 -4.30
CA ASP A 169 10.53 26.53 -5.44
C ASP A 169 9.04 26.71 -5.04
N VAL A 170 8.78 27.45 -3.95
CA VAL A 170 7.41 27.68 -3.40
C VAL A 170 6.45 28.34 -4.39
N LYS A 171 6.99 28.89 -5.49
CA LYS A 171 6.20 29.44 -6.60
C LYS A 171 5.23 28.41 -7.19
N ASP A 172 5.58 27.11 -7.22
CA ASP A 172 4.65 26.03 -7.60
C ASP A 172 3.94 25.42 -6.38
N LYS A 173 2.87 26.10 -5.91
CA LYS A 173 2.00 25.62 -4.83
C LYS A 173 1.48 24.18 -5.08
N LYS A 174 1.29 23.78 -6.35
CA LYS A 174 0.67 22.49 -6.72
C LYS A 174 1.61 21.30 -6.52
N SER A 175 2.92 21.47 -6.69
CA SER A 175 3.89 20.40 -6.40
C SER A 175 4.05 20.21 -4.89
N PHE A 176 4.08 21.30 -4.12
CA PHE A 176 4.17 21.28 -2.67
C PHE A 176 2.98 20.56 -2.02
N TYR A 177 1.74 20.99 -2.31
CA TYR A 177 0.55 20.34 -1.73
C TYR A 177 0.41 18.88 -2.19
N ARG A 178 0.88 18.53 -3.39
CA ARG A 178 0.92 17.15 -3.86
C ARG A 178 1.89 16.29 -3.05
N TYR A 179 3.08 16.80 -2.72
CA TYR A 179 4.03 16.12 -1.86
C TYR A 179 3.46 15.92 -0.46
N ILE A 180 2.92 16.98 0.14
CA ILE A 180 2.28 16.91 1.46
C ILE A 180 1.12 15.91 1.45
N ASN A 181 0.24 15.94 0.45
CA ASN A 181 -0.87 15.01 0.36
C ASN A 181 -0.42 13.55 0.13
N ASP A 182 0.70 13.31 -0.56
CA ASP A 182 1.28 11.97 -0.69
C ASP A 182 1.83 11.45 0.65
N LYS A 183 2.40 12.34 1.48
CA LYS A 183 2.86 12.02 2.85
C LYS A 183 1.72 11.88 3.86
N ARG A 184 0.65 12.68 3.68
CA ARG A 184 -0.57 12.66 4.50
C ARG A 184 -1.51 11.52 4.15
N LYS A 185 -1.21 10.69 3.13
CA LYS A 185 -1.91 9.42 2.95
C LYS A 185 -1.81 8.67 4.27
N THR A 186 -2.93 8.63 4.99
CA THR A 186 -3.08 7.84 6.20
C THR A 186 -2.58 6.44 5.88
N ARG A 187 -1.65 5.96 6.69
CA ARG A 187 -1.31 4.53 6.68
C ARG A 187 -2.65 3.79 6.82
N GLU A 188 -2.79 2.67 6.11
CA GLU A 188 -3.92 1.78 6.34
C GLU A 188 -4.09 1.62 7.85
N ASN A 189 -5.26 2.00 8.39
CA ASN A 189 -5.53 1.87 9.80
C ASN A 189 -5.41 0.39 10.17
N VAL A 190 -4.99 0.12 11.41
CA VAL A 190 -4.99 -1.25 11.93
C VAL A 190 -6.42 -1.78 11.78
N GLY A 191 -6.55 -2.94 11.14
CA GLY A 191 -7.85 -3.60 10.96
C GLY A 191 -8.52 -3.89 12.31
N PRO A 192 -9.78 -4.34 12.31
CA PRO A 192 -10.42 -4.79 13.53
C PRO A 192 -9.56 -5.83 14.26
N LEU A 193 -9.43 -5.71 15.58
CA LEU A 193 -8.68 -6.64 16.42
C LEU A 193 -9.66 -7.53 17.17
N GLN A 194 -9.31 -8.78 17.43
CA GLN A 194 -10.10 -9.65 18.30
C GLN A 194 -9.44 -9.72 19.69
N LYS A 195 -10.22 -9.46 20.75
CA LYS A 195 -9.78 -9.62 22.14
C LYS A 195 -9.73 -11.10 22.52
N GLU A 196 -9.07 -11.42 23.63
CA GLU A 196 -9.10 -12.76 24.23
C GLU A 196 -10.53 -13.21 24.60
N THR A 197 -11.42 -12.27 24.91
CA THR A 197 -12.85 -12.52 25.16
C THR A 197 -13.64 -12.89 23.90
N GLY A 198 -13.02 -12.81 22.71
CA GLY A 198 -13.68 -13.07 21.42
C GLY A 198 -14.29 -11.82 20.76
N ASP A 199 -14.37 -10.70 21.48
CA ASP A 199 -14.97 -9.45 20.99
C ASP A 199 -14.14 -8.77 19.91
N LEU A 200 -14.81 -8.21 18.90
CA LEU A 200 -14.17 -7.49 17.80
C LEU A 200 -14.08 -5.98 18.08
N VAL A 201 -12.86 -5.47 18.08
CA VAL A 201 -12.52 -4.08 18.36
C VAL A 201 -12.30 -3.33 17.06
N THR A 202 -13.17 -2.38 16.77
CA THR A 202 -13.12 -1.59 15.54
C THR A 202 -12.68 -0.14 15.78
N GLN A 203 -12.93 0.42 16.98
CA GLN A 203 -12.56 1.78 17.35
C GLN A 203 -11.07 1.93 17.69
N ASP A 204 -10.45 3.04 17.31
CA ASP A 204 -9.01 3.25 17.45
C ASP A 204 -8.55 3.39 18.91
N MET A 205 -9.38 3.99 19.78
CA MET A 205 -9.09 4.12 21.21
C MET A 205 -9.03 2.76 21.91
N GLU A 206 -10.05 1.92 21.67
CA GLU A 206 -10.09 0.57 22.21
C GLU A 206 -8.96 -0.31 21.68
N LYS A 207 -8.57 -0.18 20.39
CA LYS A 207 -7.39 -0.87 19.85
C LYS A 207 -6.11 -0.45 20.58
N ALA A 208 -5.97 0.84 20.88
CA ALA A 208 -4.82 1.36 21.62
C ALA A 208 -4.78 0.79 23.05
N GLU A 209 -5.93 0.69 23.72
CA GLU A 209 -6.05 0.05 25.04
C GLU A 209 -5.68 -1.43 25.01
N VAL A 210 -6.16 -2.19 24.01
CA VAL A 210 -5.80 -3.60 23.85
C VAL A 210 -4.29 -3.77 23.71
N PHE A 211 -3.65 -2.97 22.86
CA PHE A 211 -2.19 -2.99 22.74
C PHE A 211 -1.49 -2.56 24.03
N ASN A 212 -1.97 -1.51 24.69
CA ASN A 212 -1.39 -1.01 25.92
C ASN A 212 -1.46 -2.05 27.05
N ASN A 213 -2.60 -2.74 27.20
CA ASN A 213 -2.79 -3.81 28.17
C ASN A 213 -1.85 -4.99 27.87
N PHE A 214 -1.71 -5.37 26.60
CA PHE A 214 -0.76 -6.41 26.19
C PHE A 214 0.70 -6.01 26.50
N PHE A 215 1.12 -4.79 26.15
CA PHE A 215 2.48 -4.35 26.44
C PHE A 215 2.72 -4.21 27.94
N ALA A 216 1.76 -3.69 28.71
CA ALA A 216 1.83 -3.60 30.16
C ALA A 216 1.99 -4.99 30.81
N SER A 217 1.25 -6.00 30.35
CA SER A 217 1.33 -7.36 30.89
C SER A 217 2.72 -7.99 30.71
N VAL A 218 3.41 -7.68 29.61
CA VAL A 218 4.78 -8.13 29.32
C VAL A 218 5.81 -7.49 30.26
N PHE A 219 5.53 -6.29 30.80
CA PHE A 219 6.41 -5.59 31.74
C PHE A 219 6.08 -5.82 33.22
N THR A 220 4.85 -6.23 33.55
CA THR A 220 4.47 -6.59 34.91
C THR A 220 4.78 -8.07 35.18
N SER A 221 5.98 -8.38 35.69
CA SER A 221 6.21 -9.71 36.26
C SER A 221 5.30 -9.92 37.47
N LYS A 222 4.60 -11.05 37.57
CA LYS A 222 4.08 -11.50 38.87
C LYS A 222 5.27 -11.53 39.82
N ARG A 223 5.29 -10.67 40.84
CA ARG A 223 6.20 -10.84 41.97
C ARG A 223 5.85 -12.20 42.56
N SER A 224 6.67 -13.21 42.34
CA SER A 224 6.60 -14.42 43.16
C SER A 224 6.90 -13.94 44.57
N SER A 225 5.88 -13.95 45.42
CA SER A 225 6.07 -13.81 46.86
C SER A 225 7.02 -14.91 47.30
N HIS A 226 8.27 -14.55 47.57
CA HIS A 226 9.16 -15.40 48.35
C HIS A 226 8.55 -15.47 49.76
N THR A 227 7.85 -16.57 50.05
CA THR A 227 7.70 -17.03 51.43
C THR A 227 9.07 -17.52 51.88
N ALA A 228 9.50 -16.99 53.02
CA ALA A 228 10.76 -17.28 53.70
C ALA A 228 10.94 -18.77 54.01
#